data_AF-A0A3N4HEV4-F1
#
_entry.id   AF-A0A3N4HEV4-F1
#
_cell.length_a   1.000
_cell.length_b   1.000
_cell.length_c   1.000
_cell.angle_alpha   90.00
_cell.angle_beta   90.00
_cell.angle_gamma   90.00
#
_symmetry.space_group_name_H-M   'P 1'
#
loop_
_entity.id
_entity.type
_entity.pdbx_description
1 polymer ?
#
loop_
_entity_poly.entity_id
_entity_poly.type
_entity_poly.pdbx_seq_one_letter_code
_entity_poly.pdbx_strand_id
1 'polypeptide(L)'
;LHTADWWWEKQETIAIGGTLIPILFASDATQLSTHAGDHDCWPIYMSIGNLPSSFRSKPSTNSWILVAVLPIAPKKDDQLELDAYGKPRSAFTKAEKEKYSAYKDDVLHQVLEIVLEPLRKEMEKGMVLNCGDGSVRIGFPKVAGWIADYQEYSKLYQISKDGCALCEVS
;
A
#
# COMPACT_ATOMS: atom_id res chain seq x y z
N LEU A 1 16.56 -4.66 1.88
CA LEU A 1 17.27 -3.36 1.95
C LEU A 1 18.55 -3.39 2.81
N HIS A 2 18.71 -4.34 3.74
CA HIS A 2 19.94 -4.46 4.55
C HIS A 2 21.13 -5.07 3.79
N THR A 3 20.86 -5.86 2.75
CA THR A 3 21.87 -6.23 1.75
C THR A 3 21.82 -5.23 0.59
N ALA A 4 22.98 -4.72 0.18
CA ALA A 4 23.10 -3.81 -0.96
C ALA A 4 22.75 -4.49 -2.29
N ASP A 5 22.55 -5.81 -2.28
CA ASP A 5 22.24 -6.64 -3.45
C ASP A 5 21.03 -6.13 -4.22
N TRP A 6 19.92 -5.82 -3.53
CA TRP A 6 18.72 -5.28 -4.19
C TRP A 6 19.01 -3.96 -4.91
N TRP A 7 19.84 -3.09 -4.31
CA TRP A 7 20.21 -1.83 -4.94
C TRP A 7 21.00 -2.08 -6.21
N TRP A 8 21.95 -3.00 -6.15
CA TRP A 8 22.80 -3.34 -7.28
C TRP A 8 22.01 -3.96 -8.43
N GLU A 9 21.18 -4.96 -8.13
CA GLU A 9 20.30 -5.61 -9.10
C GLU A 9 19.37 -4.61 -9.81
N LYS A 10 18.75 -3.69 -9.07
CA LYS A 10 17.88 -2.69 -9.69
C LYS A 10 18.65 -1.63 -10.46
N GLN A 11 19.86 -1.30 -10.03
CA GLN A 11 20.72 -0.36 -10.75
C GLN A 11 21.15 -0.89 -12.11
N GLU A 12 21.32 -2.20 -12.27
CA GLU A 12 21.61 -2.82 -13.58
C GLU A 12 20.44 -2.72 -14.56
N THR A 13 19.20 -2.55 -14.06
CA THR A 13 18.00 -2.42 -14.91
C THR A 13 17.73 -1.00 -15.41
N ILE A 14 18.49 0.00 -14.95
CA ILE A 14 18.29 1.41 -15.35
C ILE A 14 19.35 1.85 -16.35
N ALA A 15 19.01 2.84 -17.17
CA ALA A 15 19.92 3.37 -18.18
C ALA A 15 21.21 3.92 -17.55
N ILE A 16 22.33 3.83 -18.28
CA ILE A 16 23.62 4.38 -17.87
C ILE A 16 23.46 5.88 -17.55
N GLY A 17 23.91 6.29 -16.37
CA GLY A 17 23.76 7.67 -15.87
C GLY A 17 22.43 7.95 -15.15
N GLY A 18 21.51 6.99 -15.11
CA GLY A 18 20.29 7.06 -14.31
C GLY A 18 20.56 6.95 -12.81
N THR A 19 19.69 7.57 -12.01
CA THR A 19 19.72 7.52 -10.55
C THR A 19 18.58 6.66 -10.05
N LEU A 20 18.88 5.61 -9.28
CA LEU A 20 17.83 4.78 -8.66
C LEU A 20 17.16 5.55 -7.50
N ILE A 21 15.82 5.58 -7.49
CA ILE A 21 15.02 6.11 -6.38
C ILE A 21 14.22 4.94 -5.78
N PRO A 22 14.68 4.31 -4.70
CA PRO A 22 13.88 3.29 -4.03
C PRO A 22 12.65 3.95 -3.41
N ILE A 23 11.46 3.40 -3.65
CA ILE A 23 10.20 3.85 -3.08
C ILE A 23 9.80 2.89 -1.98
N LEU A 24 9.52 3.45 -0.80
CA LEU A 24 9.04 2.74 0.37
C LEU A 24 7.60 3.14 0.60
N PHE A 25 6.69 2.18 0.64
CA PHE A 25 5.33 2.41 1.09
C PHE A 25 5.18 2.02 2.55
N ALA A 26 4.27 2.67 3.25
CA ALA A 26 3.82 2.24 4.56
C ALA A 26 2.29 2.38 4.62
N SER A 27 1.64 1.44 5.30
CA SER A 27 0.22 1.53 5.60
C SER A 27 0.01 1.38 7.10
N ASP A 28 -0.97 2.10 7.64
CA ASP A 28 -1.33 2.06 9.06
C ASP A 28 -2.83 2.30 9.21
N ALA A 29 -3.61 1.23 9.23
CA ALA A 29 -5.06 1.26 9.39
C ALA A 29 -5.42 1.81 10.78
N THR A 30 -5.97 3.03 10.80
CA THR A 30 -6.32 3.75 12.03
C THR A 30 -7.83 3.89 12.14
N GLN A 31 -8.37 3.50 13.30
CA GLN A 31 -9.78 3.73 13.62
C GLN A 31 -9.95 5.19 14.08
N LEU A 32 -10.67 6.03 13.31
CA LEU A 32 -10.71 7.48 13.56
C LEU A 32 -11.70 7.89 14.66
N SER A 33 -12.76 7.12 14.95
CA SER A 33 -13.63 7.40 16.11
C SER A 33 -14.53 6.22 16.50
N THR A 34 -14.78 6.04 17.79
CA THR A 34 -15.80 5.14 18.34
C THR A 34 -17.13 5.84 18.66
N HIS A 35 -17.25 7.16 18.46
CA HIS A 35 -18.36 7.94 19.01
C HIS A 35 -19.25 8.66 17.97
N ALA A 36 -18.84 8.78 16.70
CA ALA A 36 -19.60 9.53 15.68
C ALA A 36 -19.70 8.82 14.32
N GLY A 37 -19.91 7.50 14.35
CA GLY A 37 -19.90 6.66 13.15
C GLY A 37 -18.59 5.91 13.02
N ASP A 38 -18.68 4.62 12.75
CA ASP A 38 -17.56 3.68 12.55
C ASP A 38 -16.81 4.04 11.25
N HIS A 39 -16.08 5.15 11.27
CA HIS A 39 -15.21 5.58 10.19
C HIS A 39 -13.80 5.09 10.50
N ASP A 40 -13.45 3.96 9.91
CA ASP A 40 -12.06 3.51 9.85
C ASP A 40 -11.37 4.27 8.69
N CYS A 41 -10.07 4.54 8.80
CA CYS A 41 -9.26 5.12 7.73
C CYS A 41 -8.02 4.27 7.51
N TRP A 42 -7.70 3.99 6.26
CA TRP A 42 -6.49 3.23 5.94
C TRP A 42 -5.58 4.06 5.03
N PRO A 43 -4.73 4.93 5.63
CA PRO A 43 -3.78 5.74 4.90
C PRO A 43 -2.63 4.89 4.31
N ILE A 44 -2.19 5.29 3.12
CA ILE A 44 -0.96 4.83 2.48
C ILE A 44 0.02 6.00 2.45
N TYR A 45 1.18 5.80 3.05
CA TYR A 45 2.30 6.72 3.04
C TYR A 45 3.39 6.25 2.08
N MET A 46 4.16 7.19 1.56
CA MET A 46 5.29 6.96 0.69
C MET A 46 6.51 7.73 1.18
N SER A 47 7.68 7.10 1.10
CA SER A 47 8.98 7.70 1.35
C SER A 47 10.02 7.21 0.34
N ILE A 48 11.16 7.89 0.26
CA ILE A 48 12.27 7.48 -0.60
C ILE A 48 13.38 6.81 0.20
N GLY A 49 13.97 5.77 -0.38
CA GLY A 49 15.08 5.01 0.19
C GLY A 49 16.39 5.80 0.22
N ASN A 50 16.53 6.84 -0.62
CA ASN A 50 17.71 7.71 -0.65
C ASN A 50 17.87 8.55 0.64
N LEU A 51 16.80 8.71 1.42
CA LEU A 51 16.89 9.37 2.72
C LEU A 51 17.59 8.44 3.74
N PRO A 52 18.44 8.95 4.64
CA PRO A 52 18.94 8.16 5.75
C PRO A 52 17.78 7.67 6.63
N SER A 53 17.91 6.47 7.21
CA SER A 53 16.90 5.94 8.15
C SER A 53 16.67 6.89 9.33
N SER A 54 17.73 7.52 9.83
CA SER A 54 17.66 8.50 10.92
C SER A 54 16.85 9.75 10.58
N PHE A 55 16.69 10.08 9.29
CA PHE A 55 15.78 11.13 8.85
C PHE A 55 14.36 10.59 8.77
N ARG A 56 14.14 9.43 8.14
CA ARG A 56 12.80 8.80 8.04
C ARG A 56 12.14 8.54 9.40
N SER A 57 12.93 8.22 10.42
CA SER A 57 12.42 7.95 11.78
C SER A 57 12.14 9.21 12.60
N LYS A 58 12.47 10.42 12.11
CA LYS A 58 12.21 11.67 12.82
C LYS A 58 10.89 12.29 12.35
N PRO A 59 9.87 12.42 13.22
CA PRO A 59 8.58 13.00 12.86
C PRO A 59 8.67 14.42 12.27
N SER A 60 9.65 15.21 12.71
CA SER A 60 9.83 16.61 12.27
C SER A 60 10.36 16.77 10.84
N THR A 61 10.78 15.69 10.18
CA THR A 61 11.41 15.76 8.85
C THR A 61 10.42 15.66 7.71
N ASN A 62 9.15 15.34 7.96
CA ASN A 62 8.12 15.08 6.95
C ASN A 62 8.61 14.13 5.83
N SER A 63 9.44 13.14 6.21
CA SER A 63 10.05 12.19 5.28
C SER A 63 9.05 11.19 4.68
N TRP A 64 7.83 11.15 5.20
CA TRP A 64 6.71 10.33 4.75
C TRP A 64 5.58 11.23 4.26
N ILE A 65 5.07 10.96 3.08
CA ILE A 65 3.98 11.72 2.45
C ILE A 65 2.77 10.80 2.31
N LEU A 66 1.59 11.27 2.72
CA LEU A 66 0.33 10.58 2.48
C LEU A 66 0.00 10.61 0.97
N VAL A 67 -0.10 9.45 0.33
CA VAL A 67 -0.40 9.35 -1.11
C VAL A 67 -1.84 8.95 -1.39
N ALA A 68 -2.48 8.21 -0.49
CA ALA A 68 -3.87 7.80 -0.63
C ALA A 68 -4.49 7.44 0.72
N VAL A 69 -5.82 7.46 0.76
CA VAL A 69 -6.63 6.87 1.83
C VAL A 69 -7.51 5.81 1.18
N LEU A 70 -7.34 4.55 1.58
CA LEU A 70 -8.10 3.45 1.02
C LEU A 70 -9.56 3.50 1.49
N PRO A 71 -10.53 3.22 0.60
CA PRO A 71 -11.92 3.14 0.98
C PRO A 71 -12.16 1.90 1.85
N ILE A 72 -12.81 2.08 2.99
CA ILE A 72 -13.22 0.96 3.84
C ILE A 72 -14.67 0.64 3.53
N ALA A 73 -14.88 -0.57 3.01
CA ALA A 73 -16.21 -1.06 2.69
C ALA A 73 -17.07 -1.13 3.98
N PRO A 74 -18.30 -0.60 3.94
CA PRO A 74 -19.15 -0.45 5.12
C PRO A 74 -19.37 -1.78 5.85
N LYS A 75 -19.35 -1.76 7.19
CA LYS A 75 -19.50 -2.96 8.05
C LYS A 75 -20.91 -3.55 8.01
N LYS A 76 -21.90 -2.73 7.66
CA LYS A 76 -23.31 -3.11 7.47
C LYS A 76 -23.71 -2.79 6.05
N ASP A 77 -24.30 -3.77 5.40
CA ASP A 77 -25.04 -3.55 4.18
C ASP A 77 -26.52 -3.41 4.56
N ASP A 78 -27.04 -2.18 4.51
CA ASP A 78 -28.47 -1.92 4.72
C ASP A 78 -29.33 -2.51 3.59
N GLN A 79 -28.70 -3.07 2.54
CA GLN A 79 -29.35 -3.79 1.44
C GLN A 79 -29.44 -5.31 1.65
N LEU A 80 -29.07 -5.82 2.83
CA LEU A 80 -29.27 -7.23 3.14
C LEU A 80 -30.74 -7.61 2.98
N GLU A 81 -31.01 -8.61 2.13
CA GLU A 81 -32.36 -9.14 1.92
C GLU A 81 -33.01 -9.48 3.25
N LEU A 82 -34.32 -9.21 3.35
CA LEU A 82 -35.09 -9.54 4.53
C LEU A 82 -34.99 -11.05 4.80
N ASP A 83 -34.89 -11.42 6.07
CA ASP A 83 -34.94 -12.82 6.48
C ASP A 83 -36.33 -13.42 6.19
N ALA A 84 -36.48 -14.72 6.44
CA ALA A 84 -37.75 -15.43 6.27
C ALA A 84 -38.92 -14.84 7.09
N TYR A 85 -38.65 -13.89 7.98
CA TYR A 85 -39.59 -13.20 8.86
C TYR A 85 -39.74 -11.70 8.52
N GLY A 86 -39.19 -11.24 7.39
CA GLY A 86 -39.33 -9.85 6.94
C GLY A 86 -38.46 -8.86 7.72
N LYS A 87 -37.45 -9.31 8.47
CA LYS A 87 -36.51 -8.43 9.19
C LYS A 87 -35.21 -8.27 8.41
N PRO A 88 -34.55 -7.10 8.47
CA PRO A 88 -33.21 -6.94 7.89
C PRO A 88 -32.29 -8.03 8.43
N ARG A 89 -31.69 -8.84 7.55
CA ARG A 89 -30.73 -9.84 8.00
C ARG A 89 -29.59 -9.12 8.71
N SER A 90 -29.26 -9.58 9.91
CA SER A 90 -28.18 -9.00 10.73
C SER A 90 -26.80 -9.58 10.37
N ALA A 91 -26.74 -10.63 9.56
CA ALA A 91 -25.51 -11.32 9.21
C ALA A 91 -25.58 -12.01 7.84
N PHE A 92 -24.50 -11.88 7.08
CA PHE A 92 -24.23 -12.64 5.86
C PHE A 92 -24.10 -14.15 6.14
N THR A 93 -24.57 -14.98 5.21
CA THR A 93 -24.23 -16.42 5.16
C THR A 93 -22.74 -16.62 4.89
N LYS A 94 -22.22 -17.84 5.13
CA LYS A 94 -20.80 -18.14 4.88
C LYS A 94 -20.38 -17.85 3.43
N ALA A 95 -21.19 -18.25 2.46
CA ALA A 95 -20.93 -18.03 1.04
C ALA A 95 -20.96 -16.54 0.65
N GLU A 96 -21.88 -15.76 1.23
CA GLU A 96 -21.93 -14.31 0.99
C GLU A 96 -20.73 -13.59 1.63
N LYS A 97 -20.27 -14.02 2.82
CA LYS A 97 -19.05 -13.49 3.44
C LYS A 97 -17.82 -13.71 2.57
N GLU A 98 -17.69 -14.92 2.00
CA GLU A 98 -16.58 -15.25 1.10
C GLU A 98 -16.61 -14.39 -0.17
N LYS A 99 -17.78 -14.27 -0.83
CA LYS A 99 -17.95 -13.40 -2.01
C LYS A 99 -17.67 -11.93 -1.69
N TYR A 100 -18.18 -11.44 -0.56
CA TYR A 100 -17.99 -10.06 -0.14
C TYR A 100 -16.53 -9.77 0.22
N SER A 101 -15.81 -10.73 0.82
CA SER A 101 -14.36 -10.61 1.05
C SER A 101 -13.60 -10.50 -0.28
N ALA A 102 -13.85 -11.41 -1.23
CA ALA A 102 -13.21 -11.38 -2.53
C ALA A 102 -13.48 -10.06 -3.28
N TYR A 103 -14.71 -9.54 -3.21
CA TYR A 103 -15.04 -8.23 -3.76
C TYR A 103 -14.25 -7.09 -3.10
N LYS A 104 -14.08 -7.10 -1.77
CA LYS A 104 -13.25 -6.09 -1.09
C LYS A 104 -11.81 -6.15 -1.54
N ASP A 105 -11.27 -7.35 -1.69
CA ASP A 105 -9.89 -7.56 -2.08
C ASP A 105 -9.63 -7.09 -3.52
N ASP A 106 -10.59 -7.31 -4.42
CA ASP A 106 -10.56 -6.81 -5.81
C ASP A 106 -10.64 -5.28 -5.87
N VAL A 107 -11.59 -4.67 -5.14
CA VAL A 107 -11.69 -3.20 -5.05
C VAL A 107 -10.40 -2.59 -4.49
N LEU A 108 -9.79 -3.22 -3.49
CA LEU A 108 -8.52 -2.76 -2.92
C LEU A 108 -7.41 -2.74 -3.97
N HIS A 109 -7.26 -3.80 -4.75
CA HIS A 109 -6.26 -3.88 -5.82
C HIS A 109 -6.51 -2.86 -6.93
N GLN A 110 -7.76 -2.66 -7.33
CA GLN A 110 -8.12 -1.63 -8.32
C GLN A 110 -7.78 -0.22 -7.81
N VAL A 111 -8.06 0.09 -6.54
CA VAL A 111 -7.70 1.38 -5.95
C VAL A 111 -6.18 1.56 -5.91
N LEU A 112 -5.42 0.53 -5.54
CA LEU A 112 -3.96 0.57 -5.56
C LEU A 112 -3.41 0.77 -6.98
N GLU A 113 -4.00 0.12 -7.98
CA GLU A 113 -3.63 0.32 -9.38
C GLU A 113 -3.81 1.77 -9.81
N ILE A 114 -4.95 2.38 -9.49
CA ILE A 114 -5.23 3.80 -9.79
C ILE A 114 -4.22 4.73 -9.08
N VAL A 115 -3.94 4.48 -7.79
CA VAL A 115 -3.02 5.31 -7.00
C VAL A 115 -1.58 5.21 -7.53
N LEU A 116 -1.16 4.02 -7.97
CA LEU A 116 0.21 3.75 -8.40
C LEU A 116 0.43 3.94 -9.92
N GLU A 117 -0.63 4.14 -10.71
CA GLU A 117 -0.55 4.37 -12.16
C GLU A 117 0.46 5.47 -12.54
N PRO A 118 0.47 6.66 -11.87
CA PRO A 118 1.42 7.71 -12.21
C PRO A 118 2.87 7.27 -11.95
N LEU A 119 3.08 6.49 -10.88
CA LEU A 119 4.40 5.99 -10.52
C LEU A 119 4.92 5.03 -11.59
N ARG A 120 4.08 4.11 -12.09
CA ARG A 120 4.46 3.12 -13.11
C ARG A 120 5.08 3.76 -14.35
N LYS A 121 4.48 4.84 -14.83
CA LYS A 121 4.99 5.60 -15.99
C LYS A 121 6.40 6.14 -15.75
N GLU A 122 6.63 6.71 -14.56
CA GLU A 122 7.94 7.27 -14.18
C GLU A 122 8.97 6.18 -13.89
N MET A 123 8.55 5.00 -13.40
CA MET A 123 9.43 3.84 -13.18
C MET A 123 10.05 3.31 -14.48
N GLU A 124 9.38 3.51 -15.62
CA GLU A 124 9.84 3.10 -16.95
C GLU A 124 10.57 4.23 -17.68
N LYS A 125 10.00 5.43 -17.72
CA LYS A 125 10.54 6.56 -18.49
C LYS A 125 11.65 7.32 -17.77
N GLY A 126 11.68 7.24 -16.45
CA GLY A 126 12.50 8.09 -15.61
C GLY A 126 11.92 9.50 -15.51
N MET A 127 12.23 10.17 -14.41
CA MET A 127 11.79 11.52 -14.09
C MET A 127 12.99 12.45 -13.90
N VAL A 128 12.83 13.73 -14.20
CA VAL A 128 13.88 14.73 -13.96
C VAL A 128 13.93 15.06 -12.47
N LEU A 129 15.11 14.92 -11.87
CA LEU A 129 15.40 15.25 -10.48
C LEU A 129 16.32 16.47 -10.41
N ASN A 130 15.87 17.49 -9.67
CA ASN A 130 16.73 18.58 -9.23
C ASN A 130 17.35 18.17 -7.90
N CYS A 131 18.63 17.82 -7.92
CA CYS A 131 19.33 17.40 -6.73
C CYS A 131 19.83 18.60 -5.92
N GLY A 132 19.99 18.43 -4.60
CA GLY A 132 20.43 19.49 -3.69
C GLY A 132 21.86 19.99 -3.93
N ASP A 133 22.65 19.28 -4.73
CA ASP A 133 23.97 19.68 -5.20
C ASP A 133 23.93 20.58 -6.46
N GLY A 134 22.74 20.99 -6.91
CA GLY A 134 22.55 21.80 -8.10
C GLY A 134 22.63 21.03 -9.42
N SER A 135 22.83 19.71 -9.37
CA SER A 135 22.85 18.86 -10.57
C SER A 135 21.45 18.39 -10.95
N VAL A 136 21.21 18.27 -12.25
CA VAL A 136 20.00 17.65 -12.79
C VAL A 136 20.32 16.20 -13.15
N ARG A 137 19.55 15.26 -12.60
CA ARG A 137 19.69 13.82 -12.85
C ARG A 137 18.38 13.24 -13.38
N ILE A 138 18.46 12.15 -14.13
CA ILE A 138 17.28 11.35 -14.46
C ILE A 138 17.14 10.27 -13.39
N GLY A 139 16.07 10.36 -12.61
CA GLY A 139 15.74 9.44 -11.55
C GLY A 139 14.76 8.36 -12.00
N PHE A 140 14.97 7.12 -11.59
CA PHE A 140 14.09 5.99 -11.87
C PHE A 140 13.53 5.47 -10.55
N PRO A 141 12.26 5.77 -10.21
CA PRO A 141 11.63 5.16 -9.07
C PRO A 141 11.54 3.65 -9.23
N LYS A 142 11.77 2.90 -8.14
CA LYS A 142 11.53 1.46 -8.06
C LYS A 142 10.98 1.11 -6.69
N VAL A 143 9.89 0.36 -6.62
CA VAL A 143 9.31 -0.09 -5.34
C VAL A 143 10.30 -1.04 -4.66
N ALA A 144 10.73 -0.66 -3.46
CA ALA A 144 11.76 -1.36 -2.69
C ALA A 144 11.22 -2.12 -1.49
N GLY A 145 10.05 -1.70 -0.98
CA GLY A 145 9.39 -2.36 0.11
C GLY A 145 8.08 -1.69 0.49
N TRP A 146 7.25 -2.47 1.17
CA TRP A 146 6.04 -2.01 1.84
C TRP A 146 6.20 -2.29 3.32
N ILE A 147 5.88 -1.36 4.20
CA ILE A 147 5.93 -1.49 5.66
C ILE A 147 4.50 -1.54 6.17
N ALA A 148 4.08 -2.67 6.69
CA ALA A 148 2.75 -2.87 7.24
C ALA A 148 2.81 -3.87 8.39
N ASP A 149 1.76 -3.97 9.20
CA ASP A 149 1.64 -5.08 10.12
C ASP A 149 1.27 -6.40 9.39
N TYR A 150 1.37 -7.53 10.07
CA TYR A 150 1.10 -8.84 9.45
C TYR A 150 -0.33 -8.98 8.93
N GLN A 151 -1.32 -8.41 9.63
CA GLN A 151 -2.72 -8.51 9.22
C GLN A 151 -2.99 -7.68 7.96
N GLU A 152 -2.34 -6.53 7.84
CA GLU A 152 -2.35 -5.71 6.64
C GLU A 152 -1.62 -6.36 5.48
N TYR A 153 -0.47 -7.00 5.71
CA TYR A 153 0.22 -7.78 4.68
C TYR A 153 -0.69 -8.88 4.12
N SER A 154 -1.39 -9.63 4.97
CA SER A 154 -2.32 -10.66 4.50
C SER A 154 -3.42 -10.08 3.61
N LYS A 155 -3.94 -8.89 3.93
CA LYS A 155 -4.97 -8.22 3.11
C LYS A 155 -4.41 -7.68 1.80
N LEU A 156 -3.27 -7.01 1.83
CA LEU A 156 -2.63 -6.42 0.64
C LEU A 156 -2.23 -7.49 -0.37
N TYR A 157 -1.63 -8.58 0.09
CA TYR A 157 -1.15 -9.68 -0.76
C TYR A 157 -2.18 -10.80 -0.95
N GLN A 158 -3.41 -10.64 -0.44
CA GLN A 158 -4.47 -11.67 -0.49
C GLN A 158 -4.01 -13.04 0.01
N ILE A 159 -3.17 -13.06 1.05
CA ILE A 159 -2.64 -14.30 1.61
C ILE A 159 -3.68 -14.87 2.56
N SER A 160 -3.91 -16.19 2.48
CA SER A 160 -4.79 -16.89 3.42
C SER A 160 -4.40 -16.60 4.86
N LYS A 161 -5.38 -16.56 5.78
CA LYS A 161 -5.07 -16.56 7.22
C LYS A 161 -4.08 -17.69 7.50
N ASP A 162 -2.96 -17.33 8.15
CA ASP A 162 -1.82 -18.20 8.48
C ASP A 162 -0.81 -18.50 7.35
N GLY A 163 -0.89 -17.80 6.22
CA GLY A 163 0.16 -17.81 5.19
C GLY A 163 1.20 -16.70 5.41
N CYS A 164 2.48 -16.99 5.16
CA CYS A 164 3.57 -16.02 5.26
C CYS A 164 3.86 -15.41 3.88
N ALA A 165 3.82 -14.07 3.75
CA ALA A 165 4.09 -13.35 2.50
C ALA A 165 5.54 -13.48 1.99
N LEU A 166 6.45 -13.76 2.92
CA LEU A 166 7.90 -13.83 2.68
C LEU A 166 8.42 -15.26 2.59
N CYS A 167 7.65 -16.24 3.05
CA CYS A 167 8.12 -17.61 3.16
C CYS A 167 7.69 -18.35 1.89
N GLU A 168 8.65 -18.89 1.14
CA GLU A 168 8.34 -19.92 0.16
C GLU A 168 7.70 -21.09 0.92
N VAL A 169 6.48 -21.47 0.52
CA VAL A 169 5.89 -22.73 0.96
C VAL A 169 6.69 -23.82 0.26
N SER A 170 7.67 -24.39 0.98
CA SER A 170 8.38 -25.61 0.58
C SER A 170 7.47 -26.82 0.72
#